data_AF-A0A1V4HN06-F1
#
_entry.id   AF-A0A1V4HN06-F1
#
_cell.length_a   1.000
_cell.length_b   1.000
_cell.length_c   1.000
_cell.angle_alpha   90.00
_cell.angle_beta   90.00
_cell.angle_gamma   90.00
#
_symmetry.space_group_name_H-M   'P 1'
#
loop_
_entity.id
_entity.type
_entity.pdbx_description
1 polymer ?
#
loop_
_entity_poly.entity_id
_entity_poly.type
_entity_poly.pdbx_seq_one_letter_code
_entity_poly.pdbx_strand_id
1 'polypeptide(L)'
;MHSAIVRAGQNKAKPTYRVGSKVIEQDSLHWVLHGKVKVATGNQAITLEKGDMFCLFPGTSFVYEALVTRCNQQLQMAWLALEGPQLHLVISDIGLSLSLFWAEKKFGCSTQSYLQKLKMDKSARLLRESNLSVIEIALSLGYAESIQKLMKE
;
A
#
# COMPACT_ATOMS: atom_id res chain seq x y z
N MET A 1 -17.78 8.61 -9.46
CA MET A 1 -16.63 9.36 -10.02
C MET A 1 -15.36 8.76 -9.46
N HIS A 2 -14.44 8.46 -10.37
CA HIS A 2 -13.34 7.53 -10.19
C HIS A 2 -12.08 8.24 -9.73
N SER A 3 -11.50 7.81 -8.61
CA SER A 3 -10.07 7.64 -8.41
C SER A 3 -9.89 6.84 -7.12
N ALA A 4 -9.00 5.86 -7.11
CA ALA A 4 -8.65 5.13 -5.89
C ALA A 4 -7.13 5.08 -5.69
N ILE A 5 -6.35 5.07 -6.78
CA ILE A 5 -4.89 5.07 -6.76
C ILE A 5 -4.42 6.23 -7.61
N VAL A 6 -3.73 7.19 -7.00
CA VAL A 6 -3.15 8.35 -7.70
C VAL A 6 -1.75 7.99 -8.18
N ARG A 7 -0.95 7.38 -7.31
CA ARG A 7 0.42 6.96 -7.61
C ARG A 7 0.72 5.62 -6.95
N ALA A 8 1.65 4.89 -7.52
CA ALA A 8 2.18 3.66 -6.96
C ALA A 8 3.68 3.61 -7.21
N GLY A 9 4.41 2.92 -6.35
CA GLY A 9 5.83 2.74 -6.55
C GLY A 9 6.44 1.68 -5.66
N GLN A 10 7.69 1.39 -5.94
CA GLN A 10 8.56 0.61 -5.08
C GLN A 10 9.89 1.36 -4.92
N ASN A 11 10.54 1.20 -3.79
CA ASN A 11 11.85 1.76 -3.56
C ASN A 11 12.75 0.77 -2.84
N LYS A 12 14.03 0.74 -3.25
CA LYS A 12 15.13 0.11 -2.53
C LYS A 12 15.99 1.21 -1.93
N ALA A 13 15.89 1.35 -0.62
CA ALA A 13 16.51 2.43 0.13
C ALA A 13 18.00 2.15 0.39
N LYS A 14 18.82 3.21 0.35
CA LYS A 14 20.20 3.17 0.86
C LYS A 14 20.19 2.91 2.38
N PRO A 15 21.24 2.30 2.96
CA PRO A 15 21.26 1.98 4.39
C PRO A 15 21.02 3.16 5.34
N THR A 16 21.36 4.38 4.93
CA THR A 16 21.18 5.62 5.69
C THR A 16 19.96 6.43 5.24
N TYR A 17 19.03 5.80 4.51
CA TYR A 17 17.86 6.49 3.97
C TYR A 17 16.96 6.98 5.10
N ARG A 18 16.70 8.27 5.09
CA ARG A 18 15.82 8.95 6.04
C ARG A 18 14.97 9.96 5.31
N VAL A 19 13.67 9.90 5.55
CA VAL A 19 12.75 10.97 5.21
C VAL A 19 12.54 11.79 6.48
N GLY A 20 13.01 13.03 6.44
CA GLY A 20 12.79 14.00 7.52
C GLY A 20 11.31 14.37 7.67
N SER A 21 11.02 15.24 8.63
CA SER A 21 9.67 15.70 8.96
C SER A 21 8.92 16.13 7.70
N LYS A 22 8.01 15.29 7.22
CA LYS A 22 7.30 15.49 5.95
C LYS A 22 5.80 15.42 6.20
N VAL A 23 5.08 16.31 5.52
CA VAL A 23 3.62 16.27 5.40
C VAL A 23 3.29 15.89 3.97
N ILE A 24 2.23 15.11 3.79
CA ILE A 24 1.72 14.71 2.47
C ILE A 24 0.26 15.14 2.34
N GLU A 25 -0.21 15.20 1.09
CA GLU A 25 -1.56 15.64 0.74
C GLU A 25 -2.54 14.48 0.53
N GLN A 26 -2.01 13.25 0.43
CA GLN A 26 -2.76 12.03 0.08
C GLN A 26 -2.45 10.92 1.06
N ASP A 27 -3.42 10.06 1.35
CA ASP A 27 -3.18 8.86 2.13
C ASP A 27 -2.16 7.98 1.42
N SER A 28 -1.12 7.56 2.15
CA SER A 28 -0.04 6.79 1.57
C SER A 28 0.17 5.48 2.32
N LEU A 29 -0.30 4.40 1.72
CA LEU A 29 -0.18 3.05 2.26
C LEU A 29 1.15 2.44 1.81
N HIS A 30 1.91 1.92 2.76
CA HIS A 30 3.24 1.36 2.55
C HIS A 30 3.32 -0.07 3.08
N TRP A 31 4.08 -0.91 2.39
CA TRP A 31 4.40 -2.28 2.82
C TRP A 31 5.89 -2.49 2.86
N VAL A 32 6.38 -3.14 3.91
CA VAL A 32 7.79 -3.52 4.03
C VAL A 32 7.99 -4.87 3.36
N LEU A 33 8.76 -4.89 2.27
CA LEU A 33 9.07 -6.10 1.51
C LEU A 33 10.34 -6.79 2.05
N HIS A 34 11.34 -5.99 2.41
CA HIS A 34 12.62 -6.43 2.97
C HIS A 34 13.19 -5.37 3.92
N GLY A 35 14.06 -5.80 4.85
CA GLY A 35 14.72 -4.91 5.80
C GLY A 35 13.79 -4.47 6.93
N LYS A 36 14.16 -3.37 7.60
CA LYS A 36 13.41 -2.76 8.69
C LYS A 36 13.31 -1.25 8.52
N VAL A 37 12.20 -0.69 8.94
CA VAL A 37 11.95 0.75 8.93
C VAL A 37 11.44 1.18 10.29
N LYS A 38 11.93 2.30 10.80
CA LYS A 38 11.32 3.00 11.93
C LYS A 38 10.47 4.13 11.40
N VAL A 39 9.21 4.18 11.81
CA VAL A 39 8.25 5.23 11.43
C VAL A 39 7.80 5.95 12.70
N ALA A 40 7.80 7.27 12.68
CA ALA A 40 7.38 8.11 13.79
C ALA A 40 6.38 9.18 13.33
N THR A 41 5.30 9.34 14.08
CA THR A 41 4.24 10.34 13.87
C THR A 41 3.84 10.91 15.23
N GLY A 42 3.90 12.24 15.38
CA GLY A 42 3.65 12.89 16.67
C GLY A 42 4.48 12.28 17.80
N ASN A 43 3.80 11.69 18.80
CA ASN A 43 4.42 11.04 19.96
C ASN A 43 4.55 9.51 19.84
N GLN A 44 4.17 8.92 18.71
CA GLN A 44 4.27 7.49 18.47
C GLN A 44 5.44 7.17 17.55
N ALA A 45 6.13 6.07 17.83
CA ALA A 45 7.14 5.52 16.94
C ALA A 45 7.06 3.99 16.97
N ILE A 46 7.19 3.39 15.79
CA ILE A 46 7.12 1.93 15.61
C ILE A 46 8.24 1.46 14.68
N THR A 47 8.74 0.25 14.91
CA THR A 47 9.66 -0.43 14.02
C THR A 47 8.92 -1.55 13.30
N LEU A 48 8.97 -1.53 11.98
CA LEU A 48 8.26 -2.44 11.10
C LEU A 48 9.28 -3.24 10.28
N GLU A 49 8.96 -4.49 10.03
CA GLU A 49 9.79 -5.41 9.26
C GLU A 49 8.99 -6.09 8.14
N LYS A 50 9.64 -7.00 7.41
CA LYS A 50 9.01 -7.69 6.27
C LYS A 50 7.63 -8.25 6.64
N GLY A 51 6.62 -7.86 5.84
CA GLY A 51 5.23 -8.29 6.00
C GLY A 51 4.35 -7.31 6.77
N ASP A 52 4.96 -6.30 7.40
CA ASP A 52 4.22 -5.24 8.08
C ASP A 52 3.87 -4.10 7.11
N MET A 53 2.87 -3.31 7.51
CA MET A 53 2.41 -2.16 6.76
C MET A 53 2.19 -0.94 7.65
N PHE A 54 2.17 0.22 7.03
CA PHE A 54 1.74 1.46 7.66
C PHE A 54 1.07 2.40 6.67
N CYS A 55 0.19 3.25 7.17
CA CYS A 55 -0.44 4.32 6.42
C CYS A 55 0.06 5.66 6.94
N LEU A 56 0.43 6.55 6.02
CA LEU A 56 0.70 7.94 6.31
C LEU A 56 -0.54 8.75 5.92
N PHE A 57 -1.05 9.53 6.86
CA PHE A 57 -2.27 10.30 6.67
C PHE A 57 -1.95 11.77 6.32
N PRO A 58 -2.76 12.41 5.47
CA PRO A 58 -2.61 13.82 5.15
C PRO A 58 -2.58 14.73 6.39
N GLY A 59 -1.84 15.83 6.31
CA GLY A 59 -1.75 16.81 7.39
C GLY A 59 -0.98 16.36 8.63
N THR A 60 -0.57 15.08 8.70
CA THR A 60 0.25 14.55 9.80
C THR A 60 1.72 14.55 9.41
N SER A 61 2.56 15.14 10.25
CA SER A 61 4.00 15.08 10.07
C SER A 61 4.53 13.70 10.44
N PHE A 62 5.33 13.12 9.55
CA PHE A 62 6.01 11.86 9.79
C PHE A 62 7.51 11.96 9.56
N VAL A 63 8.24 11.09 10.24
CA VAL A 63 9.64 10.77 9.98
C VAL A 63 9.71 9.27 9.79
N TYR A 64 10.44 8.81 8.79
CA TYR A 64 10.82 7.41 8.76
C TYR A 64 12.22 7.19 8.23
N GLU A 65 12.86 6.14 8.74
CA GLU A 65 14.26 5.85 8.48
C GLU A 65 14.50 4.35 8.34
N ALA A 66 15.37 3.99 7.40
CA ALA A 66 15.83 2.63 7.23
C ALA A 66 16.72 2.24 8.43
N LEU A 67 16.48 1.07 9.01
CA LEU A 67 17.34 0.53 10.06
C LEU A 67 18.34 -0.45 9.46
N VAL A 68 19.61 -0.24 9.77
CA VAL A 68 20.69 -1.15 9.36
C VAL A 68 20.57 -2.45 10.15
N THR A 69 20.52 -3.57 9.45
CA THR A 69 20.47 -4.91 10.04
C THR A 69 21.82 -5.61 9.91
N ARG A 70 22.10 -6.59 10.79
CA ARG A 70 23.38 -7.35 10.77
C ARG A 70 23.61 -8.08 9.44
N CYS A 71 22.55 -8.48 8.75
CA CYS A 71 22.60 -9.17 7.46
C CYS A 71 22.68 -8.21 6.25
N ASN A 72 22.90 -6.90 6.47
CA ASN A 72 22.98 -5.86 5.44
C ASN A 72 21.78 -5.86 4.47
N GLN A 73 20.60 -6.25 4.96
CA GLN A 73 19.38 -6.25 4.17
C GLN A 73 18.87 -4.81 4.02
N GLN A 74 18.96 -4.29 2.80
CA GLN A 74 18.44 -2.98 2.46
C GLN A 74 16.92 -2.93 2.58
N LEU A 75 16.40 -1.83 3.13
CA LEU A 75 14.96 -1.57 3.20
C LEU A 75 14.39 -1.53 1.78
N GLN A 76 13.38 -2.35 1.53
CA GLN A 76 12.59 -2.31 0.31
C GLN A 76 11.12 -2.17 0.68
N MET A 77 10.44 -1.25 0.01
CA MET A 77 9.03 -0.99 0.25
C MET A 77 8.27 -0.86 -1.05
N ALA A 78 7.00 -1.25 -1.03
CA ALA A 78 6.00 -0.81 -2.00
C ALA A 78 5.12 0.25 -1.35
N TRP A 79 4.55 1.15 -2.15
CA TRP A 79 3.62 2.15 -1.65
C TRP A 79 2.54 2.50 -2.69
N LEU A 80 1.38 2.87 -2.18
CA LEU A 80 0.27 3.45 -2.95
C LEU A 80 -0.07 4.81 -2.34
N ALA A 81 -0.16 5.83 -3.17
CA ALA A 81 -0.82 7.09 -2.83
C ALA A 81 -2.26 7.00 -3.32
N LEU A 82 -3.18 7.16 -2.39
CA LEU A 82 -4.60 6.91 -2.55
C LEU A 82 -5.36 8.21 -2.28
N GLU A 83 -6.44 8.43 -3.00
CA GLU A 83 -7.33 9.57 -2.80
C GLU A 83 -8.75 9.15 -3.17
N GLY A 84 -9.74 9.61 -2.41
CA GLY A 84 -11.14 9.39 -2.72
C GLY A 84 -12.07 9.50 -1.52
N PRO A 85 -13.36 9.79 -1.74
CA PRO A 85 -14.31 10.10 -0.67
C PRO A 85 -14.57 8.93 0.29
N GLN A 86 -14.44 7.68 -0.16
CA GLN A 86 -14.68 6.48 0.65
C GLN A 86 -13.40 5.83 1.17
N LEU A 87 -12.23 6.41 0.91
CA LEU A 87 -10.96 5.78 1.23
C LEU A 87 -10.77 5.57 2.74
N HIS A 88 -11.24 6.49 3.55
CA HIS A 88 -11.22 6.38 5.01
C HIS A 88 -11.95 5.12 5.52
N LEU A 89 -13.03 4.68 4.87
CA LEU A 89 -13.76 3.46 5.23
C LEU A 89 -12.89 2.22 4.94
N VAL A 90 -12.25 2.18 3.78
CA VAL A 90 -11.37 1.06 3.40
C VAL A 90 -10.15 0.97 4.33
N ILE A 91 -9.54 2.12 4.67
CA ILE A 91 -8.41 2.18 5.60
C ILE A 91 -8.85 1.73 7.00
N SER A 92 -10.03 2.14 7.46
CA SER A 92 -10.59 1.71 8.73
C SER A 92 -10.93 0.21 8.76
N ASP A 93 -11.45 -0.35 7.67
CA ASP A 93 -11.77 -1.78 7.55
C ASP A 93 -10.51 -2.66 7.64
N ILE A 94 -9.39 -2.19 7.12
CA ILE A 94 -8.08 -2.85 7.32
C ILE A 94 -7.45 -2.52 8.68
N GLY A 95 -8.17 -1.83 9.56
CA GLY A 95 -7.81 -1.54 10.95
C GLY A 95 -6.72 -0.50 11.13
N LEU A 96 -6.59 0.44 10.19
CA LEU A 96 -5.66 1.55 10.26
C LEU A 96 -6.40 2.85 10.57
N SER A 97 -5.79 3.71 11.37
CA SER A 97 -6.30 5.05 11.69
C SER A 97 -5.15 5.98 12.08
N LEU A 98 -5.43 7.27 12.30
CA LEU A 98 -4.43 8.23 12.78
C LEU A 98 -3.71 7.77 14.07
N SER A 99 -4.43 7.08 14.98
CA SER A 99 -3.88 6.61 16.26
C SER A 99 -3.24 5.21 16.19
N LEU A 100 -3.58 4.42 15.18
CA LEU A 100 -3.03 3.10 14.90
C LEU A 100 -2.70 3.02 13.42
N PHE A 101 -1.60 3.65 13.04
CA PHE A 101 -1.24 3.86 11.64
C PHE A 101 -0.44 2.69 11.05
N TRP A 102 -0.24 1.59 11.78
CA TRP A 102 0.46 0.40 11.33
C TRP A 102 -0.33 -0.87 11.59
N ALA A 103 0.01 -1.93 10.85
CA ALA A 103 -0.47 -3.28 11.11
C ALA A 103 0.65 -4.29 10.89
N GLU A 104 0.83 -5.18 11.86
CA GLU A 104 1.83 -6.25 11.82
C GLU A 104 1.24 -7.51 11.23
N LYS A 105 1.95 -8.13 10.28
CA LYS A 105 1.66 -9.48 9.74
C LYS A 105 0.20 -9.76 9.34
N LYS A 106 -0.62 -8.72 9.14
CA LYS A 106 -2.07 -8.84 8.91
C LYS A 106 -2.38 -9.52 7.57
N PHE A 107 -1.41 -9.51 6.68
CA PHE A 107 -1.44 -10.19 5.40
C PHE A 107 -0.30 -11.19 5.38
N GLY A 108 -0.59 -12.45 5.75
CA GLY A 108 0.38 -13.56 5.77
C GLY A 108 0.94 -13.96 4.39
N CYS A 109 0.84 -13.08 3.38
CA CYS A 109 1.26 -13.28 2.01
C CYS A 109 1.96 -12.01 1.48
N SER A 110 2.71 -12.14 0.38
CA SER A 110 3.39 -10.99 -0.24
C SER A 110 2.39 -9.88 -0.58
N THR A 111 2.82 -8.61 -0.59
CA THR A 111 1.97 -7.47 -0.98
C THR A 111 1.29 -7.70 -2.34
N GLN A 112 2.01 -8.34 -3.28
CA GLN A 112 1.46 -8.72 -4.57
C GLN A 112 0.35 -9.77 -4.43
N SER A 113 0.55 -10.81 -3.62
CA SER A 113 -0.48 -11.82 -3.32
C SER A 113 -1.69 -11.21 -2.61
N TYR A 114 -1.48 -10.23 -1.73
CA TYR A 114 -2.59 -9.56 -1.06
C TYR A 114 -3.37 -8.65 -2.01
N LEU A 115 -2.68 -7.82 -2.80
CA LEU A 115 -3.33 -7.01 -3.83
C LEU A 115 -4.05 -7.89 -4.87
N GLN A 116 -3.45 -9.02 -5.25
CA GLN A 116 -4.10 -10.03 -6.09
C GLN A 116 -5.34 -10.58 -5.39
N LYS A 117 -5.28 -10.94 -4.11
CA LYS A 117 -6.44 -11.40 -3.35
C LYS A 117 -7.56 -10.35 -3.33
N LEU A 118 -7.25 -9.09 -3.02
CA LEU A 118 -8.22 -8.00 -3.03
C LEU A 118 -8.86 -7.79 -4.41
N LYS A 119 -8.04 -7.85 -5.47
CA LYS A 119 -8.53 -7.77 -6.85
C LYS A 119 -9.43 -8.95 -7.18
N MET A 120 -9.07 -10.18 -6.78
CA MET A 120 -9.88 -11.38 -6.99
C MET A 120 -11.20 -11.34 -6.23
N ASP A 121 -11.18 -10.94 -4.95
CA ASP A 121 -12.39 -10.82 -4.13
C ASP A 121 -13.37 -9.79 -4.72
N LYS A 122 -12.86 -8.61 -5.14
CA LYS A 122 -13.67 -7.58 -5.79
C LYS A 122 -14.17 -8.03 -7.18
N SER A 123 -13.34 -8.73 -7.96
CA SER A 123 -13.74 -9.31 -9.24
C SER A 123 -14.88 -10.32 -9.07
N ALA A 124 -14.76 -11.23 -8.10
CA ALA A 124 -15.77 -12.24 -7.82
C ALA A 124 -17.10 -11.60 -7.39
N ARG A 125 -17.06 -10.51 -6.61
CA ARG A 125 -18.25 -9.73 -6.26
C ARG A 125 -18.90 -9.08 -7.50
N LEU A 126 -18.12 -8.37 -8.30
CA LEU A 126 -18.63 -7.69 -9.50
C LEU A 126 -19.23 -8.68 -10.52
N LEU A 127 -18.64 -9.87 -10.66
CA LEU A 127 -19.18 -10.93 -11.53
C LEU A 127 -20.55 -11.45 -11.06
N ARG A 128 -20.82 -11.43 -9.75
CA ARG A 128 -22.11 -11.88 -9.20
C ARG A 128 -23.17 -10.79 -9.16
N GLU A 129 -22.75 -9.55 -8.92
CA GLU A 129 -23.63 -8.45 -8.53
C GLU A 129 -23.83 -7.39 -9.63
N SER A 130 -23.15 -7.51 -10.78
CA SER A 130 -23.25 -6.56 -11.89
C SER A 130 -23.38 -7.25 -13.24
N ASN A 131 -23.83 -6.51 -14.24
CA ASN A 131 -23.88 -6.95 -15.64
C ASN A 131 -22.63 -6.54 -16.44
N LEU A 132 -21.54 -6.18 -15.75
CA LEU A 132 -20.28 -5.80 -16.41
C LEU A 132 -19.64 -7.01 -17.06
N SER A 133 -19.07 -6.83 -18.25
CA SER A 133 -18.27 -7.85 -18.90
C SER A 133 -16.98 -8.13 -18.12
N VAL A 134 -16.40 -9.31 -18.34
CA VAL A 134 -15.10 -9.70 -17.77
C VAL A 134 -14.02 -8.66 -18.11
N ILE A 135 -14.06 -8.07 -19.30
CA ILE A 135 -13.13 -7.03 -19.76
C ILE A 135 -13.28 -5.75 -18.94
N GLU A 136 -14.52 -5.26 -18.76
CA GLU A 136 -14.79 -4.04 -17.98
C GLU A 136 -14.38 -4.21 -16.51
N ILE A 137 -14.66 -5.37 -15.92
CA ILE A 137 -14.25 -5.71 -14.56
C ILE A 137 -12.73 -5.72 -14.46
N ALA A 138 -12.04 -6.39 -15.38
CA ALA A 138 -10.59 -6.49 -15.38
C ALA A 138 -9.91 -5.11 -15.56
N LEU A 139 -10.44 -4.26 -16.43
CA LEU A 139 -9.99 -2.87 -16.58
C LEU A 139 -10.16 -2.07 -15.29
N SER A 140 -11.31 -2.18 -14.62
CA SER A 140 -11.59 -1.46 -13.36
C SER A 140 -10.69 -1.87 -12.17
N LEU A 141 -10.10 -3.06 -12.24
CA LEU A 141 -9.18 -3.62 -11.23
C LEU A 141 -7.70 -3.41 -11.57
N GLY A 142 -7.42 -2.67 -12.65
CA GLY A 142 -6.06 -2.36 -13.08
C GLY A 142 -5.35 -3.56 -13.70
N TYR A 143 -6.06 -4.40 -14.47
CA TYR A 143 -5.46 -5.44 -15.33
C TYR A 143 -5.28 -4.96 -16.79
N ALA A 144 -5.28 -3.65 -17.03
CA ALA A 144 -5.24 -3.08 -18.38
C ALA A 144 -4.04 -3.56 -19.22
N GLU A 145 -2.83 -3.65 -18.63
CA GLU A 145 -1.65 -4.16 -19.34
C GLU A 145 -1.78 -5.64 -19.70
N SER A 146 -2.36 -6.46 -18.81
CA SER A 146 -2.57 -7.89 -19.07
C SER A 146 -3.55 -8.12 -20.22
N ILE A 147 -4.58 -7.29 -20.32
CA ILE A 147 -5.56 -7.32 -21.42
C ILE A 147 -4.90 -6.87 -22.74
N GLN A 148 -4.14 -5.78 -22.73
CA GLN A 148 -3.46 -5.30 -23.93
C GLN A 148 -2.45 -6.31 -24.50
N LYS A 149 -1.81 -7.11 -23.64
CA LYS A 149 -0.93 -8.20 -24.08
C LYS A 149 -1.72 -9.32 -24.77
N LEU A 150 -2.85 -9.73 -24.20
CA LEU A 150 -3.72 -10.77 -24.76
C LEU A 150 -4.40 -10.35 -26.08
N MET A 151 -4.64 -9.05 -26.28
CA MET A 151 -5.27 -8.53 -27.50
C MET A 151 -4.29 -8.31 -28.67
N LYS A 152 -2.98 -8.52 -28.45
CA LYS A 152 -1.92 -8.38 -29.45
C LYS A 152 -1.35 -9.73 -29.91
N GLU A 153 -1.90 -10.82 -29.41
CA GLU A 153 -1.66 -12.21 -29.82
C GLU A 153 -2.87 -12.70 -30.62
#